data_AF-A0A813PW63-F1
#
_entry.id   AF-A0A813PW63-F1
#
_cell.length_a   1.000
_cell.length_b   1.000
_cell.length_c   1.000
_cell.angle_alpha   90.00
_cell.angle_beta   90.00
_cell.angle_gamma   90.00
#
_symmetry.space_group_name_H-M   'P 1'
#
loop_
_entity.id
_entity.type
_entity.pdbx_description
1 polymer ?
#
loop_
_entity_poly.entity_id
_entity_poly.type
_entity_poly.pdbx_seq_one_letter_code
_entity_poly.pdbx_strand_id
1 'polypeptide(L)'
;MTILYITGGQYVPLINAQLLAQVIVGGVREEITLERLMQNAEADIAREIQRAEEDGADDRETATRINHYFTSRKTRTKQMRNKAGATSKTAEECYSKCIDMSEMQSKLKTLEVENEELKEDANYELDEEDMNFEQAKRIVQKAKSRK
;
A
#
# COMPACT_ATOMS: atom_id res chain seq x y z
N MET A 1 -10.20 5.50 7.26
CA MET A 1 -9.09 4.83 6.55
C MET A 1 -9.40 3.35 6.50
N THR A 2 -9.44 2.76 5.31
CA THR A 2 -9.62 1.32 5.11
C THR A 2 -8.27 0.61 5.25
N ILE A 3 -8.26 -0.65 5.71
CA ILE A 3 -7.03 -1.46 5.92
C ILE A 3 -6.19 -1.56 4.64
N LEU A 4 -6.84 -1.56 3.47
CA LEU A 4 -6.21 -1.47 2.15
C LEU A 4 -5.25 -0.28 1.99
N TYR A 5 -5.57 0.86 2.60
CA TYR A 5 -4.70 2.03 2.58
C TYR A 5 -3.44 1.80 3.42
N ILE A 6 -3.56 1.08 4.54
CA ILE A 6 -2.45 0.77 5.45
C ILE A 6 -1.49 -0.23 4.81
N THR A 7 -2.02 -1.22 4.06
CA THR A 7 -1.25 -2.31 3.43
C THR A 7 -0.76 -2.01 2.01
N GLY A 8 -0.80 -0.75 1.57
CA GLY A 8 -0.32 -0.35 0.25
C GLY A 8 -1.09 -0.98 -0.92
N GLY A 9 -2.39 -1.22 -0.75
CA GLY A 9 -3.25 -1.78 -1.80
C GLY A 9 -3.45 -3.30 -1.73
N GLN A 10 -2.82 -3.98 -0.77
CA GLN A 10 -2.91 -5.45 -0.67
C GLN A 10 -4.19 -5.90 0.05
N TYR A 11 -4.84 -6.93 -0.50
CA TYR A 11 -5.88 -7.68 0.18
C TYR A 11 -5.28 -8.56 1.27
N VAL A 12 -5.90 -8.56 2.46
CA VAL A 12 -5.45 -9.28 3.65
C VAL A 12 -6.64 -10.06 4.22
N PRO A 13 -6.66 -11.39 4.14
CA PRO A 13 -7.69 -12.18 4.80
C PRO A 13 -7.54 -12.09 6.32
N LEU A 14 -8.54 -11.55 7.01
CA LEU A 14 -8.58 -11.35 8.47
C LEU A 14 -9.34 -12.49 9.17
N ILE A 15 -8.94 -13.74 8.90
CA ILE A 15 -9.66 -14.93 9.40
C ILE A 15 -9.35 -15.20 10.89
N ASN A 16 -8.20 -14.72 11.39
CA ASN A 16 -7.78 -14.90 12.79
C ASN A 16 -7.23 -13.58 13.39
N ALA A 17 -7.49 -13.33 14.67
CA ALA A 17 -6.99 -12.18 15.44
C ALA A 17 -5.46 -12.08 15.43
N GLN A 18 -4.74 -13.20 15.35
CA GLN A 18 -3.28 -13.22 15.24
C GLN A 18 -2.78 -12.58 13.93
N LEU A 19 -3.46 -12.86 12.82
CA LEU A 19 -3.17 -12.27 11.50
C LEU A 19 -3.50 -10.77 11.49
N LEU A 20 -4.61 -10.38 12.12
CA LEU A 20 -4.94 -8.96 12.30
C LEU A 20 -3.86 -8.22 13.11
N ALA A 21 -3.37 -8.80 14.20
CA ALA A 21 -2.30 -8.21 14.99
C ALA A 21 -1.01 -8.05 14.19
N GLN A 22 -0.63 -9.04 13.39
CA GLN A 22 0.53 -8.95 12.48
C GLN A 22 0.37 -7.85 11.44
N VAL A 23 -0.83 -7.69 10.86
CA VAL A 23 -1.14 -6.65 9.88
C VAL A 23 -1.07 -5.25 10.48
N ILE A 24 -1.59 -5.07 11.69
CA ILE A 24 -1.51 -3.80 12.40
C ILE A 24 -0.04 -3.46 12.70
N VAL A 25 0.71 -4.41 13.26
CA VAL A 25 2.14 -4.19 13.59
C VAL A 25 2.97 -3.97 12.33
N GLY A 26 2.72 -4.74 11.27
CA GLY A 26 3.37 -4.62 9.97
C GLY A 26 3.09 -3.25 9.34
N GLY A 27 1.82 -2.87 9.23
CA GLY A 27 1.41 -1.58 8.70
C GLY A 27 1.98 -0.38 9.48
N VAL A 28 2.02 -0.46 10.82
CA VAL A 28 2.65 0.59 11.64
C VAL A 28 4.16 0.68 11.36
N ARG A 29 4.85 -0.45 11.19
CA ARG A 29 6.29 -0.46 10.87
C ARG A 29 6.59 0.09 9.48
N GLU A 30 5.76 -0.22 8.49
CA GLU A 30 5.84 0.42 7.17
C GLU A 30 5.68 1.93 7.30
N GLU A 31 4.66 2.37 8.03
CA GLU A 31 4.33 3.78 8.18
C GLU A 31 5.46 4.55 8.85
N ILE A 32 6.06 4.01 9.92
CA ILE A 32 7.22 4.59 10.58
C ILE A 32 8.41 4.70 9.61
N THR A 33 8.62 3.68 8.78
CA THR A 33 9.73 3.67 7.81
C THR A 33 9.51 4.72 6.72
N LEU A 34 8.27 4.82 6.22
CA LEU A 34 7.88 5.82 5.23
C LEU A 34 7.99 7.24 5.81
N GLU A 35 7.59 7.46 7.06
CA GLU A 35 7.71 8.77 7.70
C GLU A 35 9.17 9.19 7.92
N ARG A 36 10.03 8.26 8.34
CA ARG A 36 11.48 8.52 8.41
C ARG A 36 12.06 8.88 7.06
N LEU A 37 11.63 8.19 6.00
CA LEU A 37 12.05 8.51 4.64
C LEU A 37 11.58 9.92 4.23
N MET A 38 10.32 10.24 4.50
CA MET A 38 9.76 11.57 4.21
C MET A 38 10.48 12.68 4.97
N GLN A 39 10.86 12.47 6.23
CA GLN A 39 11.64 13.43 7.00
C GLN A 39 13.04 13.63 6.42
N ASN A 40 13.72 12.54 6.04
CA ASN A 40 15.06 12.62 5.46
C ASN A 40 15.07 13.28 4.08
N ALA A 41 13.99 13.11 3.30
CA ALA A 41 13.85 13.63 1.94
C ALA A 41 12.90 14.83 1.85
N GLU A 42 12.58 15.48 2.97
CA GLU A 42 11.51 16.51 3.04
C GLU A 42 11.77 17.67 2.09
N ALA A 43 12.99 18.21 2.09
CA ALA A 43 13.38 19.34 1.23
C ALA A 43 13.35 18.98 -0.26
N ASP A 44 13.64 17.72 -0.59
CA ASP A 44 13.64 17.22 -1.97
C ASP A 44 12.21 16.96 -2.45
N ILE A 45 11.37 16.35 -1.60
CA ILE A 45 9.93 16.13 -1.88
C ILE A 45 9.22 17.47 -2.05
N ALA A 46 9.47 18.44 -1.16
CA ALA A 46 8.85 19.76 -1.23
C ALA A 46 9.20 20.49 -2.54
N ARG A 47 10.46 20.40 -2.98
CA ARG A 47 10.90 20.98 -4.25
C ARG A 47 10.21 20.35 -5.45
N GLU A 48 10.05 19.04 -5.44
CA GLU A 48 9.45 18.33 -6.57
C GLU A 48 7.92 18.50 -6.62
N ILE A 49 7.27 18.64 -5.46
CA ILE A 49 5.86 19.04 -5.37
C ILE A 49 5.68 20.48 -5.86
N GLN A 50 6.55 21.41 -5.46
CA GLN A 50 6.47 22.80 -5.90
C GLN A 50 6.65 22.90 -7.42
N ARG A 51 7.64 22.20 -8.00
CA ARG A 51 7.81 22.12 -9.46
C ARG A 51 6.60 21.52 -10.16
N ALA A 52 6.00 20.48 -9.58
CA ALA A 52 4.78 19.90 -10.13
C ALA A 52 3.58 20.86 -10.06
N GLU A 53 3.47 21.65 -8.98
CA GLU A 53 2.45 22.72 -8.85
C GLU A 53 2.67 23.84 -9.88
N GLU A 54 3.91 24.25 -10.11
CA GLU A 54 4.28 25.26 -11.13
C GLU A 54 4.00 24.78 -12.56
N ASP A 55 4.22 23.49 -12.83
CA ASP A 55 3.92 22.85 -14.11
C ASP A 55 2.43 22.53 -14.30
N GLY A 56 1.58 22.71 -13.27
CA GLY A 56 0.17 22.33 -13.29
C GLY A 56 -0.07 20.82 -13.38
N ALA A 57 0.87 20.00 -12.91
CA ALA A 57 0.81 18.54 -12.97
C ALA A 57 -0.20 17.96 -11.97
N ASP A 58 -0.88 16.88 -12.37
CA ASP A 58 -1.81 16.14 -11.52
C ASP A 58 -1.09 15.35 -10.40
N ASP A 59 -1.83 14.94 -9.37
CA ASP A 59 -1.33 14.11 -8.26
C ASP A 59 -0.67 12.83 -8.74
N ARG A 60 -1.23 12.23 -9.80
CA ARG A 60 -0.69 11.01 -10.41
C ARG A 60 0.67 11.25 -11.07
N GLU A 61 0.82 12.37 -11.77
CA GLU A 61 2.08 12.73 -12.42
C GLU A 61 3.14 13.11 -11.39
N THR A 62 2.73 13.84 -10.35
CA THR A 62 3.58 14.18 -9.20
C THR A 62 4.10 12.92 -8.51
N ALA A 63 3.22 11.93 -8.28
CA ALA A 63 3.60 10.64 -7.72
C ALA A 63 4.56 9.87 -8.65
N THR A 64 4.39 9.98 -9.96
CA THR A 64 5.30 9.35 -10.94
C THR A 64 6.70 9.97 -10.89
N ARG A 65 6.79 11.31 -10.81
CA ARG A 65 8.06 12.04 -10.69
C ARG A 65 8.79 11.67 -9.40
N ILE A 66 8.06 11.65 -8.28
CA ILE A 66 8.62 11.27 -6.98
C ILE A 66 9.04 9.80 -6.96
N ASN A 67 8.25 8.90 -7.54
CA ASN A 67 8.63 7.50 -7.67
C ASN A 67 9.95 7.37 -8.45
N HIS A 68 10.03 7.97 -9.64
CA HIS A 68 11.24 7.95 -10.47
C HIS A 68 12.45 8.53 -9.71
N TYR A 69 12.25 9.60 -8.95
CA TYR A 69 13.28 10.19 -8.11
C TYR A 69 13.83 9.19 -7.07
N PHE A 70 12.95 8.53 -6.31
CA PHE A 70 13.36 7.57 -5.30
C PHE A 70 13.91 6.26 -5.87
N THR A 71 13.36 5.78 -7.00
CA THR A 71 13.89 4.62 -7.74
C THR A 71 15.29 4.91 -8.27
N SER A 72 15.54 6.10 -8.82
CA SER A 72 16.87 6.48 -9.33
C SER A 72 17.95 6.48 -8.23
N ARG A 73 17.56 6.74 -6.98
CA ARG A 73 18.43 6.70 -5.79
C ARG A 73 18.52 5.32 -5.13
N LYS A 74 17.88 4.29 -5.70
CA LYS A 74 17.79 2.93 -5.13
C LYS A 74 17.30 2.97 -3.68
N THR A 75 16.30 3.81 -3.44
CA THR A 75 15.73 3.99 -2.11
C THR A 75 14.89 2.75 -1.77
N ARG A 76 15.32 2.03 -0.74
CA ARG A 76 14.61 0.86 -0.25
C ARG A 76 13.57 1.26 0.80
N THR A 77 12.36 0.77 0.64
CA THR A 77 11.26 0.92 1.58
C THR A 77 10.88 -0.45 2.15
N LYS A 78 10.24 -0.44 3.32
CA LYS A 78 9.64 -1.66 3.86
C LYS A 78 8.21 -1.75 3.37
N GLN A 79 7.85 -2.89 2.82
CA GLN A 79 6.48 -3.19 2.44
C GLN A 79 6.12 -4.58 2.97
N MET A 80 4.96 -4.69 3.59
CA MET A 80 4.41 -5.96 4.02
C MET A 80 3.98 -6.71 2.77
N ARG A 81 4.32 -8.00 2.71
CA ARG A 81 3.79 -8.90 1.70
C ARG A 81 2.81 -9.87 2.32
N ASN A 82 1.69 -10.04 1.65
CA ASN A 82 0.80 -11.14 1.94
C ASN A 82 1.42 -12.45 1.41
N LYS A 83 2.15 -13.17 2.29
CA LYS A 83 2.57 -14.56 2.05
C LYS A 83 1.58 -15.57 2.67
N ALA A 84 0.50 -15.09 3.28
CA ALA A 84 -0.60 -15.92 3.76
C ALA A 84 -1.38 -16.46 2.57
N GLY A 85 -0.94 -17.62 2.09
CA GLY A 85 -1.36 -18.26 0.84
C GLY A 85 -2.81 -18.72 0.78
N ALA A 86 -3.76 -17.78 0.84
CA ALA A 86 -5.14 -17.98 0.43
C ALA A 86 -5.61 -16.71 -0.29
N THR A 87 -5.29 -16.63 -1.59
CA THR A 87 -6.00 -15.74 -2.50
C THR A 87 -6.29 -16.53 -3.76
N SER A 88 -7.57 -16.84 -4.00
CA SER A 88 -7.99 -17.03 -5.38
C SER A 88 -7.57 -15.75 -6.13
N LYS A 89 -6.98 -15.87 -7.32
CA LYS A 89 -6.60 -14.69 -8.13
C LYS A 89 -7.75 -13.69 -8.28
N THR A 90 -8.99 -14.22 -8.28
CA THR A 90 -10.23 -13.46 -8.28
C THR A 90 -10.44 -12.60 -7.02
N ALA A 91 -10.08 -13.07 -5.83
CA ALA A 91 -10.17 -12.29 -4.59
C ALA A 91 -9.18 -11.11 -4.59
N GLU A 92 -7.95 -11.35 -5.04
CA GLU A 92 -6.90 -10.32 -5.13
C GLU A 92 -7.27 -9.21 -6.13
N GLU A 93 -7.79 -9.59 -7.31
CA GLU A 93 -8.19 -8.64 -8.35
C GLU A 93 -9.52 -7.93 -8.07
N CYS A 94 -10.49 -8.61 -7.47
CA CYS A 94 -11.81 -8.03 -7.19
C CYS A 94 -11.81 -7.16 -5.94
N TYR A 95 -11.22 -7.62 -4.83
CA TYR A 95 -11.37 -6.93 -3.54
C TYR A 95 -10.44 -5.73 -3.39
N SER A 96 -9.34 -5.67 -4.14
CA SER A 96 -8.45 -4.50 -4.16
C SER A 96 -9.07 -3.28 -4.85
N LYS A 97 -10.07 -3.49 -5.73
CA LYS A 97 -10.69 -2.45 -6.57
C LYS A 97 -12.08 -2.02 -6.12
N CYS A 98 -12.70 -2.72 -5.17
CA CYS A 98 -14.05 -2.38 -4.71
C CYS A 98 -14.03 -1.09 -3.88
N ILE A 99 -14.94 -0.19 -4.21
CA ILE A 99 -15.02 1.13 -3.55
C ILE A 99 -15.79 1.02 -2.24
N ASP A 100 -16.79 0.14 -2.17
CA ASP A 100 -17.65 -0.04 -1.01
C ASP A 100 -17.94 -1.52 -0.67
N MET A 101 -18.50 -1.73 0.52
CA MET A 101 -18.88 -3.05 1.01
C MET A 101 -20.04 -3.67 0.23
N SER A 102 -20.88 -2.86 -0.42
CA SER A 102 -22.02 -3.32 -1.21
C SER A 102 -21.55 -3.97 -2.51
N GLU A 103 -20.57 -3.35 -3.17
CA GLU A 103 -19.88 -3.85 -4.36
C GLU A 103 -19.12 -5.14 -4.03
N MET A 104 -18.44 -5.18 -2.88
CA MET A 104 -17.77 -6.38 -2.39
C MET A 104 -18.76 -7.54 -2.18
N GLN A 105 -19.88 -7.30 -1.49
CA GLN A 105 -20.89 -8.32 -1.20
C GLN A 105 -21.60 -8.83 -2.45
N SER A 106 -21.82 -7.97 -3.45
CA SER A 106 -22.41 -8.39 -4.72
C SER A 106 -21.48 -9.31 -5.53
N LYS A 107 -20.17 -9.04 -5.53
CA LYS A 107 -19.17 -9.92 -6.17
C LYS A 107 -18.94 -11.22 -5.40
N LEU A 108 -19.06 -11.20 -4.07
CA LEU A 108 -18.96 -12.39 -3.22
C LEU A 108 -20.08 -13.41 -3.51
N LYS A 109 -21.31 -12.94 -3.75
CA LYS A 109 -22.45 -13.82 -4.08
C LYS A 109 -22.29 -14.59 -5.39
N THR A 110 -21.45 -14.09 -6.29
CA THR A 110 -21.28 -14.63 -7.64
C THR A 110 -20.10 -15.60 -7.72
N LEU A 111 -19.23 -15.63 -6.71
CA LEU A 111 -18.04 -16.47 -6.66
C LEU A 111 -18.32 -17.64 -5.71
N GLU A 112 -18.42 -18.86 -6.25
CA GLU A 112 -18.27 -20.07 -5.44
C GLU A 112 -16.84 -20.06 -4.88
N VAL A 113 -16.70 -19.72 -3.61
CA VAL A 113 -15.41 -19.72 -2.93
C VAL A 113 -15.02 -21.18 -2.70
N GLU A 114 -14.17 -21.70 -3.58
CA GLU A 114 -13.36 -22.87 -3.23
C GLU A 114 -12.53 -22.48 -2.00
N ASN A 115 -12.87 -23.05 -0.85
CA ASN A 115 -12.11 -22.85 0.39
C ASN A 115 -10.76 -23.56 0.22
N GLU A 116 -9.76 -22.87 -0.31
CA GLU A 116 -8.38 -23.33 -0.20
C GLU A 116 -7.98 -23.31 1.29
N GLU A 117 -7.50 -24.45 1.78
CA GLU A 117 -7.02 -24.59 3.15
C GLU A 117 -5.87 -23.61 3.41
N LEU A 118 -5.99 -22.85 4.49
CA LEU A 118 -4.94 -21.95 4.98
C LEU A 118 -3.66 -22.75 5.21
N LYS A 119 -2.57 -22.36 4.55
CA LYS A 119 -1.24 -22.86 4.90
C LYS A 119 -0.91 -22.37 6.32
N GLU A 120 -0.51 -23.29 7.21
CA GLU A 120 -0.14 -23.00 8.61
C GLU A 120 0.95 -21.93 8.74
N ASP A 121 1.73 -21.69 7.68
CA ASP A 121 2.80 -20.68 7.60
C ASP A 121 2.32 -19.31 7.09
N ALA A 122 1.03 -19.01 7.18
CA ALA A 122 0.49 -17.71 6.78
C ALA A 122 1.07 -16.57 7.63
N ASN A 123 2.04 -15.84 7.07
CA ASN A 123 2.73 -14.74 7.73
C ASN A 123 2.73 -13.47 6.87
N TYR A 124 2.65 -12.33 7.53
CA TYR A 124 2.78 -11.00 6.94
C TYR A 124 4.17 -10.45 7.24
N GLU A 125 5.14 -10.88 6.44
CA GLU A 125 6.52 -10.41 6.58
C GLU A 125 6.72 -9.05 5.92
N LEU A 126 7.60 -8.26 6.52
CA LEU A 126 8.07 -6.99 5.96
C LEU A 126 9.30 -7.25 5.12
N ASP A 127 9.15 -7.12 3.81
CA ASP A 127 10.26 -7.22 2.88
C ASP A 127 10.79 -5.81 2.56
N GLU A 128 12.11 -5.69 2.38
CA GLU A 128 12.75 -4.44 1.92
C GLU A 128 12.85 -4.44 0.40
N GLU A 129 12.09 -3.56 -0.25
CA GLU A 129 11.99 -3.50 -1.70
C GLU A 129 12.22 -2.08 -2.22
N ASP A 130 12.36 -1.93 -3.53
CA ASP A 130 12.37 -0.60 -4.14
C ASP A 130 11.02 0.08 -3.93
N MET A 131 11.04 1.41 -3.87
CA MET A 131 9.81 2.20 -3.71
C MET A 131 8.79 1.84 -4.80
N ASN A 132 7.59 1.48 -4.36
CA ASN A 132 6.46 1.24 -5.24
C ASN A 132 5.67 2.54 -5.48
N PHE A 133 4.98 2.62 -6.62
CA PHE A 133 4.13 3.73 -7.02
C PHE A 133 3.06 4.08 -5.97
N GLU A 134 2.44 3.09 -5.33
CA GLU A 134 1.44 3.34 -4.27
C GLU A 134 2.06 4.03 -3.05
N GLN A 135 3.31 3.73 -2.70
CA GLN A 135 4.02 4.42 -1.64
C GLN A 135 4.33 5.87 -2.04
N ALA A 136 4.76 6.10 -3.27
CA ALA A 136 5.00 7.45 -3.80
C ALA A 136 3.70 8.30 -3.79
N LYS A 137 2.57 7.70 -4.16
CA LYS A 137 1.25 8.35 -4.07
C LYS A 137 0.89 8.71 -2.63
N ARG A 138 1.15 7.82 -1.67
CA ARG A 138 0.95 8.11 -0.22
C ARG A 138 1.85 9.24 0.26
N ILE A 139 3.11 9.32 -0.20
CA ILE A 139 4.02 10.43 0.11
C ILE A 139 3.44 11.76 -0.38
N VAL A 140 2.95 11.84 -1.63
CA VAL A 140 2.33 13.05 -2.18
C VAL A 140 1.13 13.48 -1.35
N GLN A 141 0.21 12.55 -1.08
CA GLN A 141 -0.99 12.83 -0.29
C GLN A 141 -0.64 13.33 1.12
N LYS A 142 0.34 12.69 1.77
CA LYS A 142 0.82 13.09 3.11
C LYS A 142 1.55 14.43 3.10
N ALA A 143 2.33 14.72 2.07
CA ALA A 143 3.04 15.99 1.96
C ALA A 143 2.06 17.15 1.73
N LYS A 144 1.03 16.93 0.89
CA LYS A 144 -0.03 17.92 0.67
C LYS A 144 -0.91 18.16 1.89
N SER A 145 -1.17 17.14 2.71
CA SER A 145 -1.97 17.30 3.95
C SER A 145 -1.22 17.93 5.11
N ARG A 146 0.11 18.09 5.00
CA ARG A 146 0.97 18.77 6.00
C ARG A 146 1.16 20.26 5.74
N LYS A 147 0.82 20.75 4.53
CA LYS A 147 0.72 22.19 4.23
C LYS A 147 -0.55 22.77 4.87
#